data_AF-A0A2E9XF70-F1
#
_entry.id   AF-A0A2E9XF70-F1
#
_cell.length_a   1.000
_cell.length_b   1.000
_cell.length_c   1.000
_cell.angle_alpha   90.00
_cell.angle_beta   90.00
_cell.angle_gamma   90.00
#
_symmetry.space_group_name_H-M   'P 1'
#
loop_
_entity.id
_entity.type
_entity.pdbx_description
1 polymer ?
#
loop_
_entity_poly.entity_id
_entity_poly.type
_entity_poly.pdbx_seq_one_letter_code
_entity_poly.pdbx_strand_id
1 'polypeptide(L)'
;MANRNDPERLEQEVKQMMEDVRKQQAEPTAVDTQQVEEEVLQEAPDEQPEQVEFETEAPSTDEEGGEEPSELDDLMSRIDKAERAMKGAQAKMTKSNQEASELRQKNAELVSAVGDLKGQLLDKQRDESKIAQLREDYPDFAPQFDDNEALRAELGKTNESLNQVEQQKHRLEEQKLQDAHFGRIEAVHPDVSEITQTSDWALWLDAQGLDIQHYVESGSANDVNYVLSKFKEDLQIQAPTPREVALEKAQSAATPRMPKVRKQKVGGKKTWTVDDITRMPLHEFEKHKSEILRDMSEGSIRR
;
A
#
# COMPACT_ATOMS: atom_id res chain seq x y z
N MET A 1 -23.47 40.08 28.09
CA MET A 1 -22.81 38.76 28.07
C MET A 1 -22.60 38.42 26.60
N ALA A 2 -21.49 38.89 25.99
CA ALA A 2 -21.20 38.66 24.58
C ALA A 2 -20.54 37.29 24.42
N ASN A 3 -21.03 36.51 23.45
CA ASN A 3 -20.68 35.12 23.23
C ASN A 3 -19.17 35.02 22.90
N ARG A 4 -18.44 34.20 23.64
CA ARG A 4 -16.98 34.01 23.49
C ARG A 4 -16.60 33.17 22.26
N ASN A 5 -17.56 32.87 21.39
CA ASN A 5 -17.40 31.88 20.32
C ASN A 5 -18.23 32.27 19.07
N ASP A 6 -18.12 33.53 18.64
CA ASP A 6 -18.71 33.97 17.38
C ASP A 6 -17.80 33.52 16.21
N PRO A 7 -18.29 32.68 15.27
CA PRO A 7 -17.47 32.04 14.24
C PRO A 7 -16.83 33.06 13.29
N GLU A 8 -17.53 34.16 12.98
CA GLU A 8 -17.01 35.22 12.12
C GLU A 8 -15.78 35.93 12.71
N ARG A 9 -15.67 35.98 14.05
CA ARG A 9 -14.54 36.62 14.72
C ARG A 9 -13.30 35.75 14.68
N LEU A 10 -13.48 34.44 14.81
CA LEU A 10 -12.41 33.44 14.65
C LEU A 10 -11.87 33.42 13.22
N GLU A 11 -12.74 33.49 12.21
CA GLU A 11 -12.30 33.57 10.81
C GLU A 11 -11.50 34.85 10.51
N GLN A 12 -11.87 35.98 11.14
CA GLN A 12 -11.13 37.23 11.01
C GLN A 12 -9.75 37.16 11.69
N GLU A 13 -9.65 36.54 12.86
CA GLU A 13 -8.36 36.33 13.56
C GLU A 13 -7.43 35.40 12.78
N VAL A 14 -7.97 34.30 12.21
CA VAL A 14 -7.21 33.37 11.35
C VAL A 14 -6.71 34.06 10.09
N LYS A 15 -7.54 34.92 9.48
CA LYS A 15 -7.17 35.67 8.28
C LYS A 15 -6.07 36.70 8.56
N GLN A 16 -6.13 37.39 9.71
CA GLN A 16 -5.05 38.28 10.14
C GLN A 16 -3.74 37.53 10.36
N MET A 17 -3.78 36.36 11.02
CA MET A 17 -2.59 35.55 11.27
C MET A 17 -1.93 35.08 9.96
N MET A 18 -2.73 34.67 8.97
CA MET A 18 -2.24 34.29 7.63
C MET A 18 -1.61 35.48 6.88
N GLU A 19 -2.15 36.68 7.06
CA GLU A 19 -1.63 37.89 6.42
C GLU A 19 -0.31 38.34 7.03
N ASP A 20 -0.13 38.17 8.35
CA ASP A 20 1.13 38.46 9.04
C ASP A 20 2.24 37.47 8.66
N VAL A 21 1.93 36.18 8.52
CA VAL A 21 2.90 35.19 8.02
C VAL A 21 3.30 35.50 6.58
N ARG A 22 2.36 35.92 5.75
CA ARG A 22 2.65 36.29 4.36
C ARG A 22 3.49 37.57 4.26
N LYS A 23 3.31 38.52 5.17
CA LYS A 23 4.16 39.72 5.27
C LYS A 23 5.56 39.38 5.76
N GLN A 24 5.69 38.47 6.73
CA GLN A 24 6.99 38.00 7.23
C GLN A 24 7.78 37.22 6.17
N GLN A 25 7.11 36.56 5.22
CA GLN A 25 7.77 35.90 4.08
C GLN A 25 8.13 36.85 2.93
N ALA A 26 7.68 38.11 2.95
CA ALA A 26 7.84 39.06 1.84
C ALA A 26 8.93 40.13 2.06
N GLU A 27 9.66 40.11 3.18
CA GLU A 27 10.79 41.03 3.39
C GLU A 27 12.12 40.39 2.92
N PRO A 28 12.84 40.99 1.97
CA PRO A 28 14.17 40.52 1.57
C PRO A 28 15.18 40.94 2.63
N THR A 29 15.78 39.96 3.31
CA THR A 29 16.87 40.20 4.26
C THR A 29 18.12 40.63 3.49
N ALA A 30 18.55 41.87 3.75
CA ALA A 30 19.75 42.46 3.19
C ALA A 30 21.03 41.90 3.85
N VAL A 31 21.97 41.60 2.97
CA VAL A 31 23.40 41.24 3.10
C VAL A 31 24.14 41.88 4.29
N ASP A 32 24.87 41.07 5.05
CA ASP A 32 26.08 41.51 5.76
C ASP A 32 27.27 40.64 5.31
N THR A 33 28.39 41.31 5.08
CA THR A 33 29.58 40.85 4.38
C THR A 33 30.68 40.54 5.39
N GLN A 34 31.18 39.31 5.44
CA GLN A 34 32.55 39.05 5.93
C GLN A 34 33.25 38.03 5.02
N GLN A 35 34.40 38.48 4.50
CA GLN A 35 35.35 37.75 3.65
C GLN A 35 36.31 36.90 4.49
N VAL A 36 37.14 36.11 3.75
CA VAL A 36 38.31 35.29 4.14
C VAL A 36 37.91 33.80 4.32
N GLU A 37 38.40 32.81 3.56
CA GLU A 37 39.60 32.66 2.73
C GLU A 37 39.37 31.57 1.65
N GLU A 38 40.21 31.64 0.64
CA GLU A 38 40.26 30.92 -0.62
C GLU A 38 40.93 29.54 -0.45
N GLU A 39 40.26 28.44 -0.82
CA GLU A 39 40.98 27.23 -1.25
C GLU A 39 40.27 26.59 -2.46
N VAL A 40 40.97 26.66 -3.58
CA VAL A 40 40.58 26.22 -4.92
C VAL A 40 40.63 24.69 -4.99
N LEU A 41 39.50 24.05 -5.29
CA LEU A 41 39.51 22.76 -6.01
C LEU A 41 38.64 22.87 -7.26
N GLN A 42 39.27 22.59 -8.39
CA GLN A 42 38.81 22.80 -9.76
C GLN A 42 37.72 21.81 -10.20
N GLU A 43 36.73 22.39 -10.90
CA GLU A 43 36.05 21.94 -12.12
C GLU A 43 35.52 20.50 -12.28
N ALA A 44 34.19 20.41 -12.41
CA ALA A 44 33.55 19.72 -13.54
C ALA A 44 32.27 20.48 -13.92
N PRO A 45 32.03 20.82 -15.21
CA PRO A 45 30.87 21.62 -15.64
C PRO A 45 29.52 20.95 -15.40
N ASP A 46 28.59 21.69 -14.80
CA ASP A 46 27.14 21.41 -14.80
C ASP A 46 26.60 21.58 -16.22
N GLU A 47 26.36 20.47 -16.93
CA GLU A 47 25.45 20.46 -18.06
C GLU A 47 24.06 20.03 -17.58
N GLN A 48 23.14 21.00 -17.50
CA GLN A 48 21.72 20.72 -17.40
C GLN A 48 21.29 19.93 -18.65
N PRO A 49 20.61 18.78 -18.54
CA PRO A 49 20.04 18.17 -19.72
C PRO A 49 18.71 18.86 -20.03
N GLU A 50 18.74 19.59 -21.14
CA GLU A 50 17.60 20.02 -21.94
C GLU A 50 16.58 18.88 -22.05
N GLN A 51 15.34 19.16 -21.62
CA GLN A 51 14.22 18.24 -21.79
C GLN A 51 13.90 18.15 -23.28
N VAL A 52 14.35 17.09 -23.93
CA VAL A 52 13.88 16.73 -25.28
C VAL A 52 12.93 15.54 -25.13
N GLU A 53 11.66 15.86 -24.96
CA GLU A 53 10.55 14.98 -25.31
C GLU A 53 10.72 14.59 -26.78
N PHE A 54 10.85 13.30 -27.08
CA PHE A 54 10.78 12.84 -28.47
C PHE A 54 9.70 11.76 -28.57
N GLU A 55 8.63 12.14 -29.26
CA GLU A 55 7.56 11.28 -29.71
C GLU A 55 8.15 10.09 -30.49
N THR A 56 7.72 8.89 -30.13
CA THR A 56 8.01 7.67 -30.87
C THR A 56 7.20 7.68 -32.16
N GLU A 57 7.78 8.18 -33.25
CA GLU A 57 7.22 7.99 -34.59
C GLU A 57 7.54 6.55 -35.05
N ALA A 58 6.49 5.75 -35.23
CA ALA A 58 6.58 4.39 -35.76
C ALA A 58 7.08 4.43 -37.21
N PRO A 59 7.95 3.50 -37.65
CA PRO A 59 8.41 3.51 -39.04
C PRO A 59 7.24 3.12 -39.96
N SER A 60 6.89 4.06 -40.85
CA SER A 60 6.11 3.81 -42.05
C SER A 60 6.84 2.79 -42.91
N THR A 61 6.27 1.60 -43.04
CA THR A 61 6.62 0.64 -44.08
C THR A 61 6.05 1.11 -45.41
N ASP A 62 6.88 1.80 -46.19
CA ASP A 62 6.77 1.88 -47.64
C ASP A 62 8.20 1.85 -48.18
N GLU A 63 8.58 0.76 -48.85
CA GLU A 63 8.95 0.80 -50.28
C GLU A 63 9.31 -0.60 -50.80
N GLU A 64 8.57 -0.97 -51.85
CA GLU A 64 8.79 -2.08 -52.75
C GLU A 64 9.85 -1.65 -53.78
N GLY A 65 11.05 -2.23 -53.74
CA GLY A 65 12.11 -1.93 -54.71
C GLY A 65 13.39 -2.72 -54.44
N GLY A 66 13.63 -3.76 -55.24
CA GLY A 66 14.83 -4.59 -55.14
C GLY A 66 16.05 -3.91 -55.76
N GLU A 67 16.96 -3.42 -54.92
CA GLU A 67 18.36 -3.17 -55.23
C GLU A 67 19.21 -3.69 -54.06
N GLU A 68 20.33 -4.38 -54.34
CA GLU A 68 21.18 -4.93 -53.28
C GLU A 68 21.75 -3.80 -52.40
N PRO A 69 21.62 -3.88 -51.06
CA PRO A 69 22.10 -2.83 -50.17
C PRO A 69 23.62 -2.68 -50.33
N SER A 70 24.06 -1.46 -50.60
CA SER A 70 25.49 -1.15 -50.68
C SER A 70 26.17 -1.38 -49.32
N GLU A 71 27.41 -1.87 -49.30
CA GLU A 71 28.18 -2.13 -48.05
C GLU A 71 28.27 -0.90 -47.13
N LEU A 72 28.10 0.31 -47.68
CA LEU A 72 28.11 1.58 -46.97
C LEU A 72 26.81 1.81 -46.15
N ASP A 73 25.68 1.36 -46.68
CA ASP A 73 24.36 1.44 -46.02
C ASP A 73 24.27 0.45 -44.85
N ASP A 74 24.85 -0.74 -45.03
CA ASP A 74 25.06 -1.72 -43.95
C ASP A 74 25.99 -1.18 -42.85
N LEU A 75 26.98 -0.36 -43.21
CA LEU A 75 27.88 0.26 -42.22
C LEU A 75 27.16 1.37 -41.44
N MET A 76 26.39 2.22 -42.13
CA MET A 76 25.61 3.31 -41.51
C MET A 76 24.53 2.75 -40.58
N SER A 77 23.78 1.73 -40.99
CA SER A 77 22.77 1.10 -40.14
C SER A 77 23.37 0.46 -38.87
N ARG A 78 24.60 -0.09 -38.95
CA ARG A 78 25.34 -0.59 -37.77
C ARG A 78 25.78 0.52 -36.84
N ILE A 79 26.23 1.66 -37.38
CA ILE A 79 26.59 2.84 -36.60
C ILE A 79 25.35 3.39 -35.89
N ASP A 80 24.25 3.58 -36.60
CA ASP A 80 22.99 4.07 -36.01
C ASP A 80 22.44 3.12 -34.93
N LYS A 81 22.59 1.80 -35.13
CA LYS A 81 22.23 0.80 -34.12
C LYS A 81 23.13 0.88 -32.89
N ALA A 82 24.43 1.10 -33.07
CA ALA A 82 25.38 1.28 -31.99
C ALA A 82 25.12 2.58 -31.22
N GLU A 83 24.78 3.67 -31.90
CA GLU A 83 24.42 4.95 -31.27
C GLU A 83 23.13 4.85 -30.47
N ARG A 84 22.08 4.19 -31.00
CA ARG A 84 20.85 3.92 -30.24
C ARG A 84 21.11 3.04 -29.02
N ALA A 85 21.97 2.03 -29.14
CA ALA A 85 22.37 1.19 -28.02
C ALA A 85 23.16 1.98 -26.95
N MET A 86 24.07 2.86 -27.36
CA MET A 86 24.81 3.76 -26.47
C MET A 86 23.87 4.72 -25.73
N LYS A 87 22.96 5.37 -26.46
CA LYS A 87 21.98 6.31 -25.89
C LYS A 87 21.04 5.60 -24.91
N GLY A 88 20.58 4.39 -25.24
CA GLY A 88 19.77 3.56 -24.34
C GLY A 88 20.54 3.14 -23.08
N ALA A 89 21.82 2.78 -23.21
CA ALA A 89 22.68 2.45 -22.08
C ALA A 89 22.90 3.67 -21.17
N GLN A 90 23.14 4.85 -21.76
CA GLN A 90 23.29 6.11 -21.03
C GLN A 90 22.00 6.48 -20.28
N ALA A 91 20.83 6.38 -20.93
CA ALA A 91 19.55 6.62 -20.28
C ALA A 91 19.30 5.67 -19.10
N LYS A 92 19.63 4.38 -19.26
CA LYS A 92 19.53 3.39 -18.18
C LYS A 92 20.48 3.70 -17.03
N MET A 93 21.71 4.11 -17.32
CA MET A 93 22.68 4.50 -16.31
C MET A 93 22.20 5.73 -15.53
N THR A 94 21.69 6.76 -16.22
CA THR A 94 21.14 7.96 -15.58
C THR A 94 19.97 7.59 -14.67
N LYS A 95 19.02 6.77 -15.14
CA LYS A 95 17.89 6.31 -14.32
C LYS A 95 18.35 5.53 -13.10
N SER A 96 19.31 4.61 -13.26
CA SER A 96 19.86 3.84 -12.15
C SER A 96 20.58 4.73 -11.13
N ASN A 97 21.27 5.78 -11.58
CA ASN A 97 21.91 6.75 -10.69
C ASN A 97 20.88 7.61 -9.95
N GLN A 98 19.78 8.00 -10.60
CA GLN A 98 18.67 8.70 -9.95
C GLN A 98 18.04 7.82 -8.86
N GLU A 99 17.68 6.59 -9.18
CA GLU A 99 17.14 5.62 -8.21
C GLU A 99 18.12 5.37 -7.04
N ALA A 100 19.41 5.24 -7.32
CA ALA A 100 20.43 5.09 -6.28
C ALA A 100 20.54 6.34 -5.39
N SER A 101 20.40 7.54 -5.96
CA SER A 101 20.38 8.79 -5.20
C SER A 101 19.13 8.88 -4.31
N GLU A 102 17.95 8.57 -4.85
CA GLU A 102 16.70 8.54 -4.09
C GLU A 102 16.76 7.53 -2.94
N LEU A 103 17.32 6.34 -3.18
CA LEU A 103 17.51 5.34 -2.12
C LEU A 103 18.48 5.82 -1.04
N ARG A 104 19.54 6.55 -1.41
CA ARG A 104 20.45 7.18 -0.44
C ARG A 104 19.74 8.25 0.38
N GLN A 105 18.91 9.08 -0.26
CA GLN A 105 18.10 10.10 0.44
C GLN A 105 17.13 9.46 1.43
N LYS A 106 16.36 8.45 1.00
CA LYS A 106 15.43 7.71 1.89
C LYS A 106 16.17 7.06 3.07
N ASN A 107 17.33 6.46 2.82
CA ASN A 107 18.14 5.89 3.91
C ASN A 107 18.67 6.96 4.87
N ALA A 108 19.11 8.11 4.36
CA ALA A 108 19.55 9.22 5.21
C ALA A 108 18.40 9.76 6.07
N GLU A 109 17.20 9.90 5.49
CA GLU A 109 15.99 10.31 6.21
C GLU A 109 15.61 9.31 7.31
N LEU A 110 15.62 8.01 7.01
CA LEU A 110 15.38 6.96 8.01
C LEU A 110 16.40 7.00 9.15
N VAL A 111 17.68 7.20 8.83
CA VAL A 111 18.75 7.34 9.84
C VAL A 111 18.52 8.58 10.71
N SER A 112 18.12 9.71 10.11
CA SER A 112 17.76 10.93 10.84
C SER A 112 16.58 10.67 11.79
N ALA A 113 15.50 10.08 11.29
CA ALA A 113 14.32 9.76 12.09
C ALA A 113 14.63 8.83 13.27
N VAL A 114 15.50 7.82 13.05
CA VAL A 114 15.99 6.95 14.13
C VAL A 114 16.84 7.72 15.13
N GLY A 115 17.67 8.66 14.66
CA GLY A 115 18.44 9.57 15.50
C GLY A 115 17.54 10.43 16.40
N ASP A 116 16.50 11.02 15.83
CA ASP A 116 15.54 11.87 16.54
C ASP A 116 14.73 11.06 17.57
N LEU A 117 14.26 9.88 17.21
CA LEU A 117 13.57 8.97 18.14
C LEU A 117 14.49 8.56 19.31
N LYS A 118 15.76 8.29 19.03
CA LYS A 118 16.75 7.98 20.07
C LYS A 118 17.00 9.19 20.98
N GLY A 119 17.07 10.41 20.41
CA GLY A 119 17.15 11.65 21.17
C GLY A 119 15.97 11.83 22.12
N GLN A 120 14.75 11.67 21.60
CA GLN A 120 13.53 11.74 22.41
C GLN A 120 13.50 10.68 23.52
N LEU A 121 14.03 9.49 23.28
CA LEU A 121 14.12 8.45 24.31
C LEU A 121 15.10 8.83 25.42
N LEU A 122 16.27 9.39 25.07
CA LEU A 122 17.26 9.86 26.04
C LEU A 122 16.73 11.04 26.87
N ASP A 123 16.02 11.97 26.24
CA ASP A 123 15.39 13.09 26.94
C ASP A 123 14.32 12.62 27.92
N LYS A 124 13.48 11.65 27.53
CA LYS A 124 12.52 11.01 28.43
C LYS A 124 13.19 10.35 29.63
N GLN A 125 14.28 9.59 29.42
CA GLN A 125 15.04 8.98 30.51
C GLN A 125 15.66 10.03 31.45
N ARG A 126 16.16 11.14 30.88
CA ARG A 126 16.68 12.25 31.67
C ARG A 126 15.58 12.89 32.51
N ASP A 127 14.39 13.07 31.97
CA ASP A 127 13.26 13.65 32.70
C ASP A 127 12.76 12.72 33.80
N GLU A 128 12.70 11.41 33.58
CA GLU A 128 12.43 10.42 34.64
C GLU A 128 13.45 10.52 35.78
N SER A 129 14.74 10.66 35.47
CA SER A 129 15.79 10.81 36.49
C SER A 129 15.63 12.10 37.32
N LYS A 130 15.21 13.21 36.69
CA LYS A 130 14.94 14.47 37.40
C LYS A 130 13.70 14.35 38.29
N ILE A 131 12.65 13.66 37.82
CA ILE A 131 11.44 13.42 38.61
C ILE A 131 11.78 12.58 39.85
N ALA A 132 12.65 11.59 39.71
CA ALA A 132 13.12 10.80 40.85
C ALA A 132 13.89 11.64 41.88
N GLN A 133 14.76 12.57 41.44
CA GLN A 133 15.44 13.51 42.33
C GLN A 133 14.46 14.46 43.02
N LEU A 134 13.50 15.02 42.29
CA LEU A 134 12.45 15.88 42.86
C LEU A 134 11.59 15.14 43.90
N ARG A 135 11.38 13.84 43.73
CA ARG A 135 10.69 13.00 44.71
C ARG A 135 11.47 12.88 46.02
N GLU A 136 12.80 12.83 45.95
CA GLU A 136 13.69 12.77 47.11
C GLU A 136 13.79 14.14 47.80
N ASP A 137 13.93 15.22 47.04
CA ASP A 137 14.05 16.59 47.56
C ASP A 137 12.71 17.13 48.12
N TYR A 138 11.57 16.64 47.63
CA TYR A 138 10.23 17.13 47.97
C TYR A 138 9.23 15.99 48.27
N PRO A 139 9.36 15.29 49.41
CA PRO A 139 8.52 14.15 49.76
C PRO A 139 7.03 14.51 49.94
N ASP A 140 6.72 15.73 50.37
CA ASP A 140 5.34 16.20 50.56
C ASP A 140 4.55 16.29 49.24
N PHE A 141 5.24 16.39 48.10
CA PHE A 141 4.65 16.44 46.74
C PHE A 141 4.72 15.11 46.00
N ALA A 142 5.31 14.06 46.60
CA ALA A 142 5.35 12.71 46.05
C ALA A 142 3.99 12.19 45.55
N PRO A 143 2.86 12.36 46.29
CA PRO A 143 1.58 11.84 45.81
C PRO A 143 1.10 12.53 44.52
N GLN A 144 1.37 13.83 44.34
CA GLN A 144 1.01 14.54 43.10
C GLN A 144 1.84 14.07 41.90
N PHE A 145 3.10 13.69 42.11
CA PHE A 145 3.92 13.08 41.05
C PHE A 145 3.40 11.70 40.65
N ASP A 146 3.01 10.88 41.63
CA ASP A 146 2.41 9.56 41.39
C ASP A 146 1.08 9.68 40.63
N ASP A 147 0.22 10.64 41.00
CA ASP A 147 -1.02 10.93 40.27
C ASP A 147 -0.76 11.40 38.83
N ASN A 148 0.27 12.21 38.61
CA ASN A 148 0.64 12.66 37.26
C ASN A 148 1.17 11.51 36.40
N GLU A 149 1.97 10.62 36.98
CA GLU A 149 2.46 9.41 36.32
C GLU A 149 1.31 8.46 35.96
N ALA A 150 0.35 8.26 36.87
CA ALA A 150 -0.85 7.48 36.63
C ALA A 150 -1.69 8.07 35.48
N LEU A 151 -1.88 9.39 35.46
CA LEU A 151 -2.58 10.08 34.37
C LEU A 151 -1.84 9.95 33.03
N ARG A 152 -0.50 10.09 33.02
CA ARG A 152 0.31 9.87 31.80
C ARG A 152 0.20 8.44 31.30
N ALA A 153 0.20 7.46 32.20
CA ALA A 153 0.03 6.05 31.85
C ALA A 153 -1.37 5.78 31.29
N GLU A 154 -2.42 6.40 31.83
CA GLU A 154 -3.78 6.31 31.30
C GLU A 154 -3.89 6.95 29.91
N LEU A 155 -3.33 8.16 29.72
CA LEU A 155 -3.25 8.82 28.41
C LEU A 155 -2.45 8.00 27.38
N GLY A 156 -1.39 7.32 27.81
CA GLY A 156 -0.64 6.40 26.96
C GLY A 156 -1.50 5.25 26.46
N LYS A 157 -2.26 4.60 27.36
CA LYS A 157 -3.18 3.50 27.02
C LYS A 157 -4.32 3.96 26.10
N THR A 158 -4.90 5.12 26.34
CA THR A 158 -5.96 5.65 25.48
C THR A 158 -5.43 5.99 24.09
N ASN A 159 -4.26 6.63 24.00
CA ASN A 159 -3.62 6.93 22.73
C ASN A 159 -3.25 5.67 21.93
N GLU A 160 -2.72 4.64 22.61
CA GLU A 160 -2.43 3.35 21.98
C GLU A 160 -3.71 2.69 21.43
N SER A 161 -4.80 2.73 22.19
CA SER A 161 -6.10 2.20 21.72
C SER A 161 -6.64 2.99 20.52
N LEU A 162 -6.47 4.31 20.48
CA LEU A 162 -6.87 5.15 19.35
C LEU A 162 -6.04 4.83 18.11
N ASN A 163 -4.72 4.73 18.24
CA ASN A 163 -3.83 4.34 17.13
C ASN A 163 -4.20 2.96 16.57
N GLN A 164 -4.53 2.00 17.43
CA GLN A 164 -5.01 0.69 16.99
C GLN A 164 -6.31 0.80 16.20
N VAL A 165 -7.27 1.61 16.64
CA VAL A 165 -8.53 1.82 15.93
C VAL A 165 -8.31 2.50 14.56
N GLU A 166 -7.42 3.49 14.49
CA GLU A 166 -7.06 4.16 13.23
C GLU A 166 -6.39 3.21 12.25
N GLN A 167 -5.43 2.40 12.71
CA GLN A 167 -4.78 1.37 11.88
C GLN A 167 -5.80 0.35 11.35
N GLN A 168 -6.75 -0.08 12.19
CA GLN A 168 -7.80 -0.99 11.76
C GLN A 168 -8.71 -0.34 10.71
N LYS A 169 -9.04 0.95 10.85
CA LYS A 169 -9.80 1.69 9.83
C LYS A 169 -9.06 1.74 8.50
N HIS A 170 -7.78 2.11 8.52
CA HIS A 170 -6.97 2.17 7.31
C HIS A 170 -6.92 0.81 6.60
N ARG A 171 -6.66 -0.27 7.36
CA ARG A 171 -6.68 -1.63 6.82
C ARG A 171 -8.03 -2.00 6.20
N LEU A 172 -9.13 -1.64 6.85
CA LEU A 172 -10.48 -1.91 6.30
C LEU A 172 -10.77 -1.10 5.03
N GLU A 173 -10.27 0.13 4.94
CA GLU A 173 -10.40 0.96 3.75
C GLU A 173 -9.57 0.40 2.59
N GLU A 174 -8.31 0.03 2.86
CA GLU A 174 -7.45 -0.67 1.88
C GLU A 174 -8.09 -1.97 1.41
N GLN A 175 -8.62 -2.78 2.33
CA GLN A 175 -9.29 -4.03 1.99
C GLN A 175 -10.52 -3.78 1.11
N LYS A 176 -11.35 -2.79 1.43
CA LYS A 176 -12.50 -2.43 0.58
C LYS A 176 -12.08 -1.96 -0.80
N LEU A 177 -10.98 -1.21 -0.88
CA LEU A 177 -10.44 -0.74 -2.17
C LEU A 177 -9.94 -1.93 -3.00
N GLN A 178 -9.24 -2.87 -2.38
CA GLN A 178 -8.80 -4.11 -3.02
C GLN A 178 -9.98 -4.98 -3.45
N ASP A 179 -10.99 -5.17 -2.59
CA ASP A 179 -12.19 -5.93 -2.91
C ASP A 179 -12.97 -5.26 -4.08
N ALA A 180 -13.05 -3.93 -4.10
CA ALA A 180 -13.67 -3.21 -5.21
C ALA A 180 -12.85 -3.29 -6.50
N HIS A 181 -11.51 -3.30 -6.39
CA HIS A 181 -10.60 -3.49 -7.50
C HIS A 181 -10.77 -4.89 -8.13
N PHE A 182 -10.65 -5.95 -7.32
CA PHE A 182 -10.84 -7.33 -7.77
C PHE A 182 -12.28 -7.61 -8.22
N GLY A 183 -13.28 -7.06 -7.54
CA GLY A 183 -14.68 -7.24 -7.94
C GLY A 183 -15.01 -6.67 -9.33
N ARG A 184 -14.34 -5.59 -9.76
CA ARG A 184 -14.45 -5.07 -11.14
C ARG A 184 -13.78 -6.00 -12.15
N ILE A 185 -12.67 -6.61 -11.77
CA ILE A 185 -11.94 -7.56 -12.62
C ILE A 185 -12.76 -8.84 -12.80
N GLU A 186 -13.25 -9.43 -11.71
CA GLU A 186 -14.08 -10.65 -11.71
C GLU A 186 -15.39 -10.46 -12.49
N ALA A 187 -15.95 -9.25 -12.49
CA ALA A 187 -17.17 -8.94 -13.24
C ALA A 187 -16.99 -9.07 -14.77
N VAL A 188 -15.79 -8.78 -15.28
CA VAL A 188 -15.44 -8.88 -16.72
C VAL A 188 -14.82 -10.24 -17.04
N HIS A 189 -14.02 -10.77 -16.12
CA HIS A 189 -13.30 -12.03 -16.27
C HIS A 189 -13.46 -12.89 -14.99
N PRO A 190 -14.49 -13.75 -14.92
CA PRO A 190 -14.74 -14.58 -13.74
C PRO A 190 -13.70 -15.71 -13.53
N ASP A 191 -12.93 -16.02 -14.57
CA ASP A 191 -11.87 -17.03 -14.65
C ASP A 191 -10.48 -16.49 -14.25
N VAL A 192 -10.39 -15.23 -13.80
CA VAL A 192 -9.11 -14.59 -13.42
C VAL A 192 -8.36 -15.35 -12.36
N SER A 193 -9.06 -15.85 -11.35
CA SER A 193 -8.42 -16.63 -10.28
C SER A 193 -7.79 -17.92 -10.79
N GLU A 194 -8.35 -18.54 -11.83
CA GLU A 194 -7.84 -19.78 -12.44
C GLU A 194 -6.69 -19.49 -13.41
N ILE A 195 -6.84 -18.45 -14.24
CA ILE A 195 -5.80 -18.03 -15.21
C ILE A 195 -4.53 -17.62 -14.49
N THR A 196 -4.63 -16.77 -13.46
CA THR A 196 -3.47 -16.25 -12.72
C THR A 196 -2.73 -17.34 -11.93
N GLN A 197 -3.38 -18.45 -11.61
CA GLN A 197 -2.75 -19.61 -10.96
C GLN A 197 -2.03 -20.55 -11.95
N THR A 198 -2.23 -20.37 -13.24
CA THR A 198 -1.65 -21.23 -14.28
C THR A 198 -0.24 -20.75 -14.65
N SER A 199 0.67 -21.69 -14.90
CA SER A 199 2.05 -21.37 -15.33
C SER A 199 2.11 -20.56 -16.62
N ASP A 200 1.13 -20.76 -17.51
CA ASP A 200 1.06 -20.13 -18.82
C ASP A 200 0.86 -18.61 -18.71
N TRP A 201 0.13 -18.16 -17.68
CA TRP A 201 -0.02 -16.73 -17.38
C TRP A 201 1.30 -16.09 -16.99
N ALA A 202 2.04 -16.71 -16.05
CA ALA A 202 3.32 -16.18 -15.60
C ALA A 202 4.35 -16.15 -16.75
N LEU A 203 4.41 -17.19 -17.57
CA LEU A 203 5.30 -17.26 -18.72
C LEU A 203 4.93 -16.25 -19.82
N TRP A 204 3.64 -16.06 -20.09
CA TRP A 204 3.20 -15.05 -21.04
C TRP A 204 3.50 -13.64 -20.53
N LEU A 205 3.25 -13.35 -19.25
CA LEU A 205 3.48 -12.05 -18.63
C LEU A 205 4.98 -11.67 -18.59
N ASP A 206 5.86 -12.65 -18.35
CA ASP A 206 7.32 -12.44 -18.39
C ASP A 206 7.83 -12.17 -19.83
N ALA A 207 7.16 -12.73 -20.84
CA ALA A 207 7.45 -12.44 -22.24
C ALA A 207 6.90 -11.08 -22.71
N GLN A 208 6.04 -10.42 -21.92
CA GLN A 208 5.53 -9.09 -22.23
C GLN A 208 6.52 -7.98 -21.85
N GLY A 209 6.33 -6.78 -22.41
CA GLY A 209 7.09 -5.58 -22.03
C GLY A 209 6.77 -5.11 -20.60
N LEU A 210 7.71 -4.34 -20.03
CA LEU A 210 7.63 -3.75 -18.69
C LEU A 210 6.31 -3.00 -18.42
N ASP A 211 5.73 -2.37 -19.44
CA ASP A 211 4.48 -1.61 -19.32
C ASP A 211 3.29 -2.52 -18.95
N ILE A 212 3.24 -3.73 -19.52
CA ILE A 212 2.17 -4.69 -19.27
C ILE A 212 2.32 -5.31 -17.86
N GLN A 213 3.56 -5.55 -17.43
CA GLN A 213 3.84 -6.00 -16.07
C GLN A 213 3.41 -4.94 -15.04
N HIS A 214 3.72 -3.67 -15.32
CA HIS A 214 3.31 -2.56 -14.47
C HIS A 214 1.79 -2.41 -14.35
N TYR A 215 1.03 -2.68 -15.43
CA TYR A 215 -0.44 -2.67 -15.37
C TYR A 215 -1.02 -3.75 -14.45
N VAL A 216 -0.34 -4.88 -14.29
CA VAL A 216 -0.78 -5.95 -13.37
C VAL A 216 -0.37 -5.65 -11.92
N GLU A 217 0.81 -5.07 -11.72
CA GLU A 217 1.35 -4.81 -10.38
C GLU A 217 0.76 -3.57 -9.70
N SER A 218 0.54 -2.50 -10.46
CA SER A 218 0.10 -1.20 -9.93
C SER A 218 -0.97 -0.51 -10.77
N GLY A 219 -1.45 -1.17 -11.83
CA GLY A 219 -2.48 -0.61 -12.70
C GLY A 219 -3.87 -0.58 -12.07
N SER A 220 -4.78 0.10 -12.76
CA SER A 220 -6.20 0.11 -12.43
C SER A 220 -6.86 -1.21 -12.83
N ALA A 221 -8.05 -1.49 -12.26
CA ALA A 221 -8.86 -2.65 -12.64
C ALA A 221 -9.13 -2.72 -14.16
N ASN A 222 -9.21 -1.56 -14.83
CA ASN A 222 -9.40 -1.49 -16.28
C ASN A 222 -8.14 -1.95 -17.05
N ASP A 223 -6.96 -1.61 -16.55
CA ASP A 223 -5.69 -1.96 -17.18
C ASP A 223 -5.46 -3.48 -17.03
N VAL A 224 -5.73 -4.02 -15.85
CA VAL A 224 -5.68 -5.47 -15.61
C VAL A 224 -6.67 -6.21 -16.51
N ASN A 225 -7.89 -5.70 -16.67
CA ASN A 225 -8.88 -6.26 -17.60
C ASN A 225 -8.39 -6.24 -19.06
N TYR A 226 -7.72 -5.17 -19.48
CA TYR A 226 -7.13 -5.09 -20.81
C TYR A 226 -6.03 -6.17 -20.99
N VAL A 227 -5.13 -6.30 -20.02
CA VAL A 227 -4.06 -7.31 -20.07
C VAL A 227 -4.63 -8.73 -20.10
N LEU A 228 -5.65 -9.01 -19.29
CA LEU A 228 -6.33 -10.30 -19.27
C LEU A 228 -7.05 -10.61 -20.59
N SER A 229 -7.69 -9.61 -21.20
CA SER A 229 -8.31 -9.76 -22.52
C SER A 229 -7.26 -10.07 -23.59
N LYS A 230 -6.15 -9.32 -23.59
CA LYS A 230 -5.01 -9.54 -24.51
C LYS A 230 -4.42 -10.95 -24.36
N PHE A 231 -4.21 -11.42 -23.13
CA PHE A 231 -3.73 -12.78 -22.86
C PHE A 231 -4.66 -13.85 -23.48
N LYS A 232 -5.97 -13.69 -23.34
CA LYS A 232 -6.95 -14.61 -23.91
C LYS A 232 -6.97 -14.55 -25.43
N GLU A 233 -6.82 -13.37 -26.02
CA GLU A 233 -6.70 -13.16 -27.46
C GLU A 233 -5.44 -13.86 -28.02
N ASP A 234 -4.29 -13.63 -27.38
CA ASP A 234 -2.99 -14.18 -27.80
C ASP A 234 -2.95 -15.72 -27.72
N LEU A 235 -3.55 -16.31 -26.68
CA LEU A 235 -3.63 -17.77 -26.51
C LEU A 235 -4.85 -18.41 -27.19
N GLN A 236 -5.70 -17.62 -27.86
CA GLN A 236 -6.96 -18.07 -28.45
C GLN A 236 -7.86 -18.84 -27.47
N ILE A 237 -7.77 -18.54 -26.17
CA ILE A 237 -8.65 -19.09 -25.14
C ILE A 237 -9.96 -18.28 -25.23
N GLN A 238 -10.82 -18.66 -26.18
CA GLN A 238 -12.16 -18.11 -26.31
C GLN A 238 -12.87 -18.20 -24.95
N ALA A 239 -13.43 -17.07 -24.50
CA ALA A 239 -14.32 -17.05 -23.35
C ALA A 239 -15.40 -18.12 -23.55
N PRO A 240 -15.71 -18.95 -22.52
CA PRO A 240 -16.73 -19.97 -22.66
C PRO A 240 -18.02 -19.30 -23.11
N THR A 241 -18.56 -19.79 -24.22
CA THR A 241 -19.75 -19.22 -24.83
C THR A 241 -20.88 -19.21 -23.79
N PRO A 242 -21.84 -18.26 -23.84
CA PRO A 242 -22.95 -18.22 -22.88
C PRO A 242 -23.71 -19.56 -22.77
N ARG A 243 -23.62 -20.37 -23.82
CA ARG A 243 -24.16 -21.73 -23.90
C ARG A 243 -23.36 -22.74 -23.07
N GLU A 244 -22.03 -22.64 -23.04
CA GLU A 244 -21.15 -23.49 -22.23
C GLU A 244 -21.30 -23.15 -20.74
N VAL A 245 -21.35 -21.87 -20.39
CA VAL A 245 -21.66 -21.44 -19.00
C VAL A 245 -23.05 -21.91 -18.56
N ALA A 246 -24.04 -21.84 -19.44
CA ALA A 246 -25.38 -22.36 -19.16
C ALA A 246 -25.39 -23.90 -19.05
N LEU A 247 -24.60 -24.59 -19.86
CA LEU A 247 -24.42 -26.06 -19.80
C LEU A 247 -23.72 -26.49 -18.53
N GLU A 248 -22.69 -25.80 -18.08
CA GLU A 248 -21.96 -26.10 -16.85
C GLU A 248 -22.80 -25.78 -15.60
N LYS A 249 -23.57 -24.69 -15.63
CA LYS A 249 -24.58 -24.39 -14.60
C LYS A 249 -25.70 -25.43 -14.56
N ALA A 250 -26.13 -25.91 -15.73
CA ALA A 250 -27.10 -26.99 -15.82
C ALA A 250 -26.51 -28.34 -15.38
N GLN A 251 -25.26 -28.64 -15.70
CA GLN A 251 -24.56 -29.86 -15.30
C GLN A 251 -24.28 -29.87 -13.80
N SER A 252 -23.82 -28.76 -13.21
CA SER A 252 -23.64 -28.64 -11.75
C SER A 252 -24.97 -28.71 -10.99
N ALA A 253 -26.07 -28.21 -11.57
CA ALA A 253 -27.42 -28.38 -11.02
C ALA A 253 -27.98 -29.82 -11.21
N ALA A 254 -27.62 -30.48 -12.31
CA ALA A 254 -28.05 -31.84 -12.64
C ALA A 254 -27.18 -32.92 -12.02
N THR A 255 -25.96 -32.59 -11.59
CA THR A 255 -25.12 -33.50 -10.80
C THR A 255 -25.79 -33.62 -9.43
N PRO A 256 -26.35 -34.77 -9.07
CA PRO A 256 -27.04 -34.92 -7.81
C PRO A 256 -25.99 -34.76 -6.71
N ARG A 257 -25.96 -33.59 -6.07
CA ARG A 257 -25.27 -33.44 -4.79
C ARG A 257 -25.90 -34.46 -3.86
N MET A 258 -25.12 -35.51 -3.55
CA MET A 258 -25.51 -36.54 -2.60
C MET A 258 -26.16 -35.84 -1.41
N PRO A 259 -27.43 -36.14 -1.09
CA PRO A 259 -28.13 -35.44 -0.04
C PRO A 259 -27.27 -35.60 1.21
N LYS A 260 -26.73 -34.47 1.69
CA LYS A 260 -25.97 -34.37 2.93
C LYS A 260 -26.77 -35.15 3.95
N VAL A 261 -26.25 -36.32 4.36
CA VAL A 261 -26.97 -37.35 5.11
C VAL A 261 -27.83 -36.65 6.15
N ARG A 262 -29.13 -36.61 5.86
CA ARG A 262 -30.12 -35.96 6.72
C ARG A 262 -30.03 -36.76 8.00
N LYS A 263 -29.40 -36.18 9.04
CA LYS A 263 -29.20 -36.83 10.34
C LYS A 263 -30.51 -37.51 10.68
N GLN A 264 -30.50 -38.84 10.64
CA GLN A 264 -31.63 -39.66 11.00
C GLN A 264 -32.02 -39.18 12.40
N LYS A 265 -33.23 -38.66 12.56
CA LYS A 265 -33.74 -38.17 13.84
C LYS A 265 -34.03 -39.41 14.70
N VAL A 266 -32.98 -40.10 15.11
CA VAL A 266 -33.03 -41.07 16.19
C VAL A 266 -33.42 -40.24 17.41
N GLY A 267 -34.46 -40.64 18.14
CA GLY A 267 -34.95 -39.96 19.34
C GLY A 267 -33.98 -40.04 20.52
N GLY A 268 -32.70 -39.70 20.28
CA GLY A 268 -31.66 -39.52 21.27
C GLY A 268 -31.49 -38.03 21.57
N LYS A 269 -31.14 -37.73 22.82
CA LYS A 269 -30.90 -36.39 23.37
C LYS A 269 -29.99 -35.57 22.44
N LYS A 270 -30.22 -34.25 22.37
CA LYS A 270 -29.50 -33.34 21.46
C LYS A 270 -28.03 -33.28 21.88
N THR A 271 -27.16 -33.94 21.12
CA THR A 271 -25.70 -33.86 21.35
C THR A 271 -25.18 -32.53 20.84
N TRP A 272 -24.53 -31.76 21.71
CA TRP A 272 -23.91 -30.48 21.37
C TRP A 272 -22.58 -30.67 20.62
N THR A 273 -22.30 -29.80 19.65
CA THR A 273 -21.00 -29.73 18.94
C THR A 273 -20.20 -28.55 19.49
N VAL A 274 -18.87 -28.62 19.50
CA VAL A 274 -18.01 -27.48 19.92
C VAL A 274 -18.34 -26.22 19.10
N ASP A 275 -18.49 -26.37 17.78
CA ASP A 275 -18.78 -25.25 16.87
C ASP A 275 -20.20 -24.66 17.08
N ASP A 276 -21.15 -25.46 17.59
CA ASP A 276 -22.49 -24.98 17.95
C ASP A 276 -22.47 -24.14 19.23
N ILE A 277 -21.64 -24.52 20.21
CA ILE A 277 -21.51 -23.80 21.48
C ILE A 277 -20.77 -22.47 21.28
N THR A 278 -19.75 -22.43 20.42
CA THR A 278 -18.96 -21.21 20.17
C THR A 278 -19.71 -20.17 19.36
N ARG A 279 -20.61 -20.58 18.45
CA ARG A 279 -21.40 -19.67 17.61
C ARG A 279 -22.73 -19.27 18.21
N MET A 280 -23.11 -19.89 19.32
CA MET A 280 -24.38 -19.66 19.99
C MET A 280 -24.37 -18.30 20.73
N PRO A 281 -25.45 -17.49 20.59
CA PRO A 281 -25.55 -16.23 21.32
C PRO A 281 -25.77 -16.48 22.83
N LEU A 282 -25.26 -15.58 23.67
CA LEU A 282 -25.17 -15.75 25.13
C LEU A 282 -26.50 -16.15 25.80
N HIS A 283 -27.61 -15.60 25.34
CA HIS A 283 -28.95 -15.85 25.88
C HIS A 283 -29.48 -17.27 25.59
N GLU A 284 -29.04 -17.91 24.50
CA GLU A 284 -29.37 -19.31 24.23
C GLU A 284 -28.45 -20.26 25.00
N PHE A 285 -27.21 -19.85 25.23
CA PHE A 285 -26.27 -20.61 26.05
C PHE A 285 -26.76 -20.72 27.49
N GLU A 286 -27.23 -19.64 28.10
CA GLU A 286 -27.75 -19.66 29.47
C GLU A 286 -28.91 -20.64 29.65
N LYS A 287 -29.81 -20.72 28.66
CA LYS A 287 -30.95 -21.65 28.68
C LYS A 287 -30.53 -23.11 28.64
N HIS A 288 -29.47 -23.43 27.90
CA HIS A 288 -28.98 -24.80 27.74
C HIS A 288 -27.70 -25.09 28.55
N LYS A 289 -27.28 -24.17 29.41
CA LYS A 289 -26.01 -24.21 30.16
C LYS A 289 -25.87 -25.50 30.97
N SER A 290 -26.93 -25.92 31.66
CA SER A 290 -26.91 -27.12 32.49
C SER A 290 -26.74 -28.41 31.68
N GLU A 291 -27.31 -28.47 30.47
CA GLU A 291 -27.19 -29.61 29.56
C GLU A 291 -25.82 -29.62 28.88
N ILE A 292 -25.34 -28.46 28.41
CA ILE A 292 -24.01 -28.32 27.81
C ILE A 292 -22.90 -28.65 28.81
N LEU A 293 -22.98 -28.15 30.05
CA LEU A 293 -21.96 -28.45 31.07
C LEU A 293 -21.97 -29.92 31.49
N ARG A 294 -23.13 -30.58 31.46
CA ARG A 294 -23.24 -32.01 31.69
C ARG A 294 -22.62 -32.81 30.54
N ASP A 295 -22.89 -32.42 29.29
CA ASP A 295 -22.28 -33.08 28.12
C ASP A 295 -20.77 -32.81 28.04
N MET A 296 -20.30 -31.65 28.52
CA MET A 296 -18.87 -31.34 28.70
C MET A 296 -18.20 -32.28 29.72
N SER A 297 -18.86 -32.55 30.85
CA SER A 297 -18.31 -33.41 31.90
C SER A 297 -18.38 -34.89 31.55
N GLU A 298 -19.44 -35.32 30.84
CA GLU A 298 -19.61 -36.67 30.33
C GLU A 298 -18.77 -36.93 29.05
N GLY A 299 -18.11 -35.91 28.49
CA GLY A 299 -17.28 -36.03 27.28
C GLY A 299 -18.07 -36.33 25.99
N SER A 300 -19.37 -36.02 25.99
CA SER A 300 -20.32 -36.35 24.92
C SER A 300 -20.40 -35.28 23.81
N ILE A 301 -19.59 -34.21 23.93
CA ILE A 301 -19.52 -33.14 22.93
C ILE A 301 -18.70 -33.57 21.73
N ARG A 302 -19.30 -33.48 20.55
CA ARG A 302 -18.59 -33.74 19.28
C ARG A 302 -17.66 -32.56 18.96
N ARG A 303 -16.38 -32.86 18.70
CA ARG A 303 -15.42 -31.90 18.15
C ARG A 303 -15.66 -31.70 16.66
#